data_AF-A0A9D2N736-F1
#
_entry.id   AF-A0A9D2N736-F1
#
_cell.length_a   1.000
_cell.length_b   1.000
_cell.length_c   1.000
_cell.angle_alpha   90.00
_cell.angle_beta   90.00
_cell.angle_gamma   90.00
#
_symmetry.space_group_name_H-M   'P 1'
#
loop_
_entity.id
_entity.type
_entity.pdbx_description
1 polymer ?
#
loop_
_entity_poly.entity_id
_entity_poly.type
_entity_poly.pdbx_seq_one_letter_code
_entity_poly.pdbx_strand_id
1 'polypeptide(L)'
;MKRQEITFEDGQGELHIEVHTNPMGQETGIRRQMNRDFTEVFQKKISVQIENTEIWTMEPTDHLLFLILHAFKHFMAGGLGIRQALDICLFCKRYQEEINWEYISDSLENVEGEKFFTDMLYIGNKYLGFDFKIHRERNCPDDLLEDMLTGGVFGNTTQTERTACSMTFAAVDSREKYSTASAVVRAIFPTMRFMRERNPELVEKPWLLPIFWMKRWRRFIRYNKENGGGLARESIRTSQKRIELLKKYGLI
;
A
#
# COMPACT_ATOMS: atom_id res chain seq x y z
N MET A 1 -2.67 -18.35 13.41
CA MET A 1 -2.20 -17.20 12.59
C MET A 1 -2.29 -15.98 13.50
N LYS A 2 -1.18 -15.29 13.79
CA LYS A 2 -1.23 -14.08 14.64
C LYS A 2 -2.02 -13.00 13.88
N ARG A 3 -3.03 -12.37 14.53
CA ARG A 3 -3.78 -11.25 13.94
C ARG A 3 -2.81 -10.08 13.70
N GLN A 4 -2.76 -9.58 12.48
CA GLN A 4 -1.87 -8.47 12.10
C GLN A 4 -2.50 -7.11 12.39
N GLU A 5 -3.82 -7.03 12.37
CA GLU A 5 -4.61 -5.82 12.58
C GLU A 5 -5.90 -6.17 13.35
N ILE A 6 -6.34 -5.25 14.19
CA ILE A 6 -7.63 -5.30 14.87
C ILE A 6 -8.32 -3.96 14.64
N THR A 7 -9.47 -4.00 13.98
CA THR A 7 -10.31 -2.84 13.72
C THR A 7 -11.37 -2.71 14.81
N PHE A 8 -11.51 -1.50 15.36
CA PHE A 8 -12.60 -1.11 16.24
C PHE A 8 -13.40 -0.02 15.56
N GLU A 9 -14.69 -0.27 15.36
CA GLU A 9 -15.66 0.70 14.89
C GLU A 9 -16.58 1.04 16.04
N ASP A 10 -16.91 2.32 16.22
CA ASP A 10 -18.07 2.64 17.04
C ASP A 10 -19.35 2.15 16.34
N GLY A 11 -20.39 1.88 17.11
CA GLY A 11 -21.65 1.37 16.57
C GLY A 11 -22.38 2.36 15.63
N GLN A 12 -21.86 3.57 15.44
CA GLN A 12 -22.43 4.64 14.62
C GLN A 12 -21.62 4.91 13.34
N GLY A 13 -20.41 4.35 13.21
CA GLY A 13 -19.51 4.51 12.07
C GLY A 13 -18.71 5.81 12.06
N GLU A 14 -18.66 6.57 13.16
CA GLU A 14 -17.97 7.87 13.22
C GLU A 14 -16.48 7.73 13.56
N LEU A 15 -16.13 6.75 14.39
CA LEU A 15 -14.77 6.47 14.82
C LEU A 15 -14.32 5.07 14.37
N HIS A 16 -13.22 5.04 13.62
CA HIS A 16 -12.56 3.83 13.14
C HIS A 16 -11.11 3.80 13.66
N ILE A 17 -10.80 2.83 14.53
CA ILE A 17 -9.47 2.64 15.10
C ILE A 17 -8.87 1.35 14.55
N GLU A 18 -7.73 1.47 13.87
CA GLU A 18 -6.92 0.33 13.40
C GLU A 18 -5.74 0.10 14.34
N VAL A 19 -5.70 -1.06 14.98
CA VAL A 19 -4.59 -1.47 15.86
C VAL A 19 -3.72 -2.47 15.13
N HIS A 20 -2.52 -2.06 14.74
CA HIS A 20 -1.55 -2.92 14.08
C HIS A 20 -0.58 -3.53 15.10
N THR A 21 -0.37 -4.84 15.03
CA THR A 21 0.67 -5.52 15.85
C THR A 21 2.06 -5.42 15.21
N ASN A 22 2.12 -4.98 13.97
CA ASN A 22 3.32 -4.70 13.19
C ASN A 22 2.97 -3.67 12.10
N PRO A 23 3.72 -2.58 11.94
CA PRO A 23 3.29 -1.44 11.13
C PRO A 23 3.20 -1.75 9.62
N MET A 24 3.98 -2.71 9.13
CA MET A 24 4.10 -2.98 7.70
C MET A 24 3.47 -4.28 7.21
N GLY A 25 2.92 -5.13 8.09
CA GLY A 25 2.51 -6.49 7.72
C GLY A 25 3.71 -7.46 7.71
N GLN A 26 3.48 -8.78 7.67
CA GLN A 26 4.57 -9.80 7.61
C GLN A 26 4.49 -10.73 6.40
N GLU A 27 3.61 -10.43 5.45
CA GLU A 27 3.17 -11.37 4.42
C GLU A 27 4.24 -11.64 3.35
N THR A 28 5.08 -10.65 3.07
CA THR A 28 6.12 -10.67 2.02
C THR A 28 7.51 -10.41 2.60
N GLY A 29 8.56 -10.73 1.83
CA GLY A 29 9.96 -10.50 2.24
C GLY A 29 10.24 -9.02 2.50
N ILE A 30 9.80 -8.15 1.60
CA ILE A 30 10.02 -6.70 1.70
C ILE A 30 9.31 -6.09 2.91
N ARG A 31 8.08 -6.52 3.25
CA ARG A 31 7.37 -6.06 4.46
C ARG A 31 8.09 -6.47 5.74
N ARG A 32 8.68 -7.67 5.77
CA ARG A 32 9.51 -8.11 6.91
C ARG A 32 10.80 -7.29 7.02
N GLN A 33 11.38 -6.86 5.90
CA GLN A 33 12.55 -6.00 5.89
C GLN A 33 12.21 -4.61 6.44
N MET A 34 11.12 -4.00 5.97
CA MET A 34 10.64 -2.69 6.48
C MET A 34 10.35 -2.71 7.99
N ASN A 35 9.84 -3.81 8.54
CA ASN A 35 9.60 -3.90 9.98
C ASN A 35 10.89 -3.91 10.83
N ARG A 36 12.07 -4.16 10.24
CA ARG A 36 13.33 -4.17 10.99
C ARG A 36 13.71 -2.77 11.47
N ASP A 37 13.28 -1.73 10.77
CA ASP A 37 13.50 -0.34 11.18
C ASP A 37 12.70 0.05 12.43
N PHE A 38 11.63 -0.69 12.75
CA PHE A 38 10.71 -0.36 13.86
C PHE A 38 10.87 -1.25 15.10
N THR A 39 11.95 -2.02 15.25
CA THR A 39 12.11 -2.90 16.42
C THR A 39 12.26 -2.12 17.73
N GLU A 40 12.94 -0.97 17.68
CA GLU A 40 13.21 -0.13 18.84
C GLU A 40 12.24 1.05 18.98
N VAL A 41 11.18 1.12 18.17
CA VAL A 41 10.30 2.30 18.07
C VAL A 41 9.65 2.68 19.41
N PHE A 42 9.35 1.68 20.26
CA PHE A 42 8.77 1.93 21.59
C PHE A 42 9.80 2.43 22.61
N GLN A 43 11.09 2.28 22.36
CA GLN A 43 12.15 2.81 23.22
C GLN A 43 12.46 4.26 22.86
N LYS A 44 12.34 4.61 21.57
CA LYS A 44 12.55 5.97 21.04
C LYS A 44 11.30 6.85 21.05
N LYS A 45 10.14 6.33 21.47
CA LYS A 45 8.87 7.07 21.49
C LYS A 45 8.98 8.37 22.29
N ILE A 46 8.23 9.37 21.86
CA ILE A 46 8.06 10.66 22.53
C ILE A 46 6.60 10.83 22.96
N SER A 47 6.34 11.69 23.95
CA SER A 47 4.98 12.10 24.27
C SER A 47 4.65 13.45 23.64
N VAL A 48 3.42 13.58 23.18
CA VAL A 48 2.84 14.83 22.69
C VAL A 48 1.55 15.10 23.46
N GLN A 49 1.25 16.36 23.70
CA GLN A 49 -0.03 16.77 24.29
C GLN A 49 -1.00 17.09 23.16
N ILE A 50 -2.09 16.35 23.08
CA ILE A 50 -3.22 16.65 22.20
C ILE A 50 -4.39 17.02 23.11
N GLU A 51 -4.77 18.30 23.05
CA GLU A 51 -5.68 18.91 24.02
C GLU A 51 -5.18 18.68 25.46
N ASN A 52 -5.93 17.94 26.28
CA ASN A 52 -5.57 17.60 27.66
C ASN A 52 -5.13 16.14 27.83
N THR A 53 -4.75 15.46 26.74
CA THR A 53 -4.37 14.05 26.74
C THR A 53 -2.92 13.89 26.31
N GLU A 54 -2.13 13.22 27.14
CA GLU A 54 -0.80 12.77 26.76
C GLU A 54 -0.91 11.56 25.82
N ILE A 55 -0.31 11.67 24.64
CA ILE A 55 -0.29 10.61 23.63
C ILE A 55 1.16 10.27 23.29
N TRP A 56 1.47 8.98 23.30
CA TRP A 56 2.77 8.48 22.87
C TRP A 56 2.81 8.28 21.37
N THR A 57 3.84 8.81 20.72
CA THR A 57 4.06 8.72 19.27
C THR A 57 5.51 8.39 18.95
N MET A 58 5.77 7.97 17.71
CA MET A 58 7.13 7.86 17.17
C MET A 58 7.82 9.23 17.20
N GLU A 59 9.13 9.23 17.43
CA GLU A 59 9.95 10.42 17.22
C GLU A 59 10.01 10.81 15.73
N PRO A 60 10.35 12.06 15.38
CA PRO A 60 10.20 12.56 14.01
C PRO A 60 10.85 11.72 12.90
N THR A 61 12.02 11.13 13.12
CA THR A 61 12.71 10.31 12.12
C THR A 61 11.94 9.01 11.88
N ASP A 62 11.69 8.22 12.92
CA ASP A 62 10.89 6.98 12.83
C ASP A 62 9.48 7.25 12.28
N HIS A 63 8.86 8.39 12.63
CA HIS A 63 7.54 8.77 12.14
C HIS A 63 7.56 9.06 10.63
N LEU A 64 8.53 9.85 10.15
CA LEU A 64 8.66 10.11 8.71
C LEU A 64 8.91 8.79 7.96
N LEU A 65 9.80 7.94 8.48
CA LEU A 65 10.07 6.64 7.88
C LEU A 65 8.80 5.80 7.80
N PHE A 66 7.99 5.80 8.86
CA PHE A 66 6.68 5.14 8.87
C PHE A 66 5.77 5.66 7.76
N LEU A 67 5.62 6.99 7.60
CA LEU A 67 4.77 7.57 6.55
C LEU A 67 5.24 7.15 5.15
N ILE A 68 6.55 7.22 4.88
CA ILE A 68 7.13 6.85 3.58
C ILE A 68 6.92 5.36 3.30
N LEU A 69 7.29 4.48 4.24
CA LEU A 69 7.18 3.04 4.06
C LEU A 69 5.72 2.56 4.02
N HIS A 70 4.82 3.22 4.75
CA HIS A 70 3.39 2.93 4.71
C HIS A 70 2.80 3.32 3.34
N ALA A 71 3.13 4.49 2.82
CA ALA A 71 2.77 4.90 1.46
C ALA A 71 3.35 3.95 0.41
N PHE A 72 4.61 3.53 0.58
CA PHE A 72 5.29 2.63 -0.33
C PHE A 72 4.70 1.20 -0.31
N LYS A 73 4.31 0.69 0.87
CA LYS A 73 3.55 -0.56 1.03
C LYS A 73 2.27 -0.54 0.19
N HIS A 74 1.57 0.59 0.25
CA HIS A 74 0.31 0.86 -0.44
C HIS A 74 0.50 1.00 -1.96
N PHE A 75 1.55 1.69 -2.37
CA PHE A 75 2.00 1.75 -3.76
C PHE A 75 2.21 0.36 -4.36
N MET A 76 2.93 -0.53 -3.68
CA MET A 76 3.13 -1.91 -4.12
C MET A 76 1.84 -2.75 -4.11
N ALA A 77 0.93 -2.47 -3.18
CA ALA A 77 -0.31 -3.23 -3.01
C ALA A 77 -1.45 -2.80 -3.95
N GLY A 78 -1.28 -1.71 -4.71
CA GLY A 78 -2.27 -1.30 -5.70
C GLY A 78 -3.07 -0.04 -5.35
N GLY A 79 -2.83 0.59 -4.21
CA GLY A 79 -3.59 1.76 -3.79
C GLY A 79 -2.71 2.78 -3.10
N LEU A 80 -2.51 3.94 -3.68
CA LEU A 80 -1.83 5.09 -3.09
C LEU A 80 -2.62 6.33 -3.48
N GLY A 81 -2.95 7.21 -2.54
CA GLY A 81 -3.65 8.46 -2.83
C GLY A 81 -2.72 9.66 -2.76
N ILE A 82 -3.21 10.79 -3.26
CA ILE A 82 -2.49 12.08 -3.15
C ILE A 82 -2.34 12.55 -1.69
N ARG A 83 -3.23 12.09 -0.79
CA ARG A 83 -3.18 12.43 0.64
C ARG A 83 -1.90 11.95 1.30
N GLN A 84 -1.42 10.74 0.97
CA GLN A 84 -0.16 10.25 1.50
C GLN A 84 1.03 11.12 1.08
N ALA A 85 1.00 11.71 -0.13
CA ALA A 85 2.02 12.67 -0.56
C ALA A 85 1.96 13.96 0.26
N LEU A 86 0.76 14.47 0.54
CA LEU A 86 0.56 15.62 1.42
C LEU A 86 1.04 15.35 2.84
N ASP A 87 0.68 14.20 3.42
CA ASP A 87 1.08 13.81 4.78
C ASP A 87 2.61 13.80 4.92
N ILE A 88 3.30 13.19 3.95
CA ILE A 88 4.77 13.17 3.91
C ILE A 88 5.34 14.59 3.76
N CYS A 89 4.84 15.38 2.80
CA CYS A 89 5.36 16.73 2.56
C CYS A 89 5.15 17.66 3.76
N LEU A 90 3.96 17.63 4.38
CA LEU A 90 3.68 18.42 5.59
C LEU A 90 4.59 18.02 6.74
N PHE A 91 4.81 16.72 6.93
CA PHE A 91 5.69 16.21 7.97
C PHE A 91 7.14 16.64 7.75
N CYS A 92 7.67 16.44 6.53
CA CYS A 92 9.00 16.92 6.15
C CYS A 92 9.15 18.41 6.41
N LYS A 93 8.19 19.25 5.97
CA LYS A 93 8.24 20.70 6.17
C LYS A 93 8.31 21.08 7.65
N ARG A 94 7.59 20.37 8.52
CA ARG A 94 7.52 20.67 9.95
C ARG A 94 8.75 20.20 10.73
N TYR A 95 9.31 19.04 10.38
CA TYR A 95 10.33 18.35 11.17
C TYR A 95 11.69 18.25 10.49
N GLN A 96 11.92 18.94 9.36
CA GLN A 96 13.16 18.83 8.56
C GLN A 96 14.48 18.97 9.34
N GLU A 97 14.49 19.73 10.44
CA GLU A 97 15.66 19.96 11.29
C GLU A 97 15.88 18.86 12.33
N GLU A 98 14.84 18.09 12.65
CA GLU A 98 14.84 17.02 13.65
C GLU A 98 15.06 15.63 13.01
N ILE A 99 14.88 15.52 11.69
CA ILE A 99 14.98 14.27 10.94
C ILE A 99 16.45 13.90 10.70
N ASN A 100 16.81 12.66 11.05
CA ASN A 100 18.05 12.04 10.60
C ASN A 100 17.91 11.54 9.15
N TRP A 101 18.25 12.40 8.19
CA TRP A 101 18.12 12.12 6.75
C TRP A 101 19.04 10.99 6.24
N GLU A 102 20.21 10.78 6.88
CA GLU A 102 21.11 9.68 6.55
C GLU A 102 20.45 8.34 6.86
N TYR A 103 19.84 8.23 8.05
CA TYR A 103 19.08 7.04 8.43
C TYR A 103 17.88 6.78 7.49
N ILE A 104 17.13 7.82 7.12
CA ILE A 104 16.04 7.69 6.13
C ILE A 104 16.57 7.17 4.79
N SER A 105 17.69 7.72 4.31
CA SER A 105 18.32 7.29 3.04
C SER A 105 18.70 5.81 3.09
N ASP A 106 19.38 5.37 4.15
CA ASP A 106 19.82 3.98 4.32
C ASP A 106 18.63 3.01 4.39
N SER A 107 17.58 3.34 5.17
CA SER A 107 16.38 2.49 5.27
C SER A 107 15.65 2.40 3.92
N LEU A 108 15.59 3.47 3.14
CA LEU A 108 14.94 3.46 1.82
C LEU A 108 15.76 2.72 0.76
N GLU A 109 17.08 2.84 0.76
CA GLU A 109 17.96 2.10 -0.16
C GLU A 109 17.79 0.59 0.03
N ASN A 110 17.71 0.13 1.28
CA ASN A 110 17.51 -1.27 1.63
C ASN A 110 16.25 -1.90 1.00
N VAL A 111 15.21 -1.11 0.73
CA VAL A 111 13.93 -1.59 0.16
C VAL A 111 13.65 -1.05 -1.23
N GLU A 112 14.64 -0.45 -1.91
CA GLU A 112 14.50 0.17 -3.24
C GLU A 112 13.43 1.29 -3.26
N GLY A 113 13.21 1.96 -2.12
CA GLY A 113 12.18 2.99 -1.92
C GLY A 113 12.63 4.43 -2.22
N GLU A 114 13.92 4.66 -2.47
CA GLU A 114 14.49 6.01 -2.63
C GLU A 114 13.85 6.78 -3.80
N LYS A 115 13.75 6.13 -4.98
CA LYS A 115 13.13 6.73 -6.18
C LYS A 115 11.68 7.11 -5.93
N PHE A 116 10.95 6.27 -5.21
CA PHE A 116 9.56 6.53 -4.85
C PHE A 116 9.46 7.78 -3.97
N PHE A 117 10.24 7.87 -2.90
CA PHE A 117 10.23 9.05 -2.02
C PHE A 117 10.67 10.32 -2.77
N THR A 118 11.68 10.22 -3.61
CA THR A 118 12.16 11.33 -4.45
C THR A 118 11.02 11.87 -5.33
N ASP A 119 10.31 10.99 -6.03
CA ASP A 119 9.17 11.39 -6.87
C ASP A 119 8.02 12.01 -6.07
N MET A 120 7.76 11.53 -4.84
CA MET A 120 6.78 12.14 -3.93
C MET A 120 7.14 13.61 -3.61
N LEU A 121 8.41 13.90 -3.33
CA LEU A 121 8.87 15.26 -3.08
C LEU A 121 8.77 16.13 -4.35
N TYR A 122 9.08 15.57 -5.54
CA TYR A 122 8.90 16.27 -6.81
C TYR A 122 7.42 16.63 -7.06
N ILE A 123 6.50 15.72 -6.78
CA ILE A 123 5.05 15.98 -6.83
C ILE A 123 4.69 17.10 -5.84
N GLY A 124 5.21 17.04 -4.62
CA GLY A 124 5.06 18.07 -3.59
C GLY A 124 5.46 19.46 -4.08
N ASN A 125 6.65 19.59 -4.65
CA ASN A 125 7.15 20.85 -5.16
C ASN A 125 6.33 21.36 -6.36
N LYS A 126 6.06 20.49 -7.34
CA LYS A 126 5.46 20.88 -8.62
C LYS A 126 3.96 21.19 -8.50
N TYR A 127 3.23 20.44 -7.67
CA TYR A 127 1.76 20.46 -7.67
C TYR A 127 1.12 20.85 -6.33
N LEU A 128 1.86 20.75 -5.22
CA LEU A 128 1.29 20.93 -3.87
C LEU A 128 1.84 22.18 -3.13
N GLY A 129 2.68 22.99 -3.80
CA GLY A 129 3.16 24.28 -3.29
C GLY A 129 4.28 24.18 -2.25
N PHE A 130 5.07 23.09 -2.28
CA PHE A 130 6.27 22.95 -1.45
C PHE A 130 7.54 23.40 -2.19
N ASP A 131 8.64 23.53 -1.45
CA ASP A 131 9.95 23.91 -2.00
C ASP A 131 11.07 23.15 -1.28
N PHE A 132 11.08 21.83 -1.46
CA PHE A 132 12.13 20.95 -0.93
C PHE A 132 13.36 20.96 -1.82
N LYS A 133 14.55 20.95 -1.21
CA LYS A 133 15.80 20.68 -1.91
C LYS A 133 15.88 19.18 -2.23
N ILE A 134 15.79 18.84 -3.51
CA ILE A 134 15.87 17.44 -3.96
C ILE A 134 17.22 17.25 -4.65
N HIS A 135 18.06 16.39 -4.07
CA HIS A 135 19.41 16.12 -4.56
C HIS A 135 19.49 14.93 -5.52
N ARG A 136 18.43 14.12 -5.58
CA ARG A 136 18.34 12.92 -6.41
C ARG A 136 17.55 13.20 -7.68
N GLU A 137 17.87 12.46 -8.74
CA GLU A 137 17.12 12.54 -9.99
C GLU A 137 15.72 11.92 -9.81
N ARG A 138 14.71 12.58 -10.39
CA ARG A 138 13.36 12.03 -10.47
C ARG A 138 13.34 10.79 -11.36
N ASN A 139 12.45 9.86 -11.05
CA ASN A 139 12.25 8.66 -11.86
C ASN A 139 11.08 8.85 -12.83
N CYS A 140 9.84 8.87 -12.33
CA CYS A 140 8.63 9.05 -13.13
C CYS A 140 7.48 9.68 -12.32
N PRO A 141 7.66 10.91 -11.78
CA PRO A 141 6.70 11.51 -10.85
C PRO A 141 5.33 11.80 -11.49
N ASP A 142 5.27 12.11 -12.78
CA ASP A 142 4.01 12.36 -13.47
C ASP A 142 3.20 11.05 -13.65
N ASP A 143 3.87 9.91 -13.89
CA ASP A 143 3.21 8.58 -13.95
C ASP A 143 2.72 8.15 -12.56
N LEU A 144 3.52 8.42 -11.52
CA LEU A 144 3.14 8.17 -10.13
C LEU A 144 1.92 9.01 -9.73
N LEU A 145 1.86 10.27 -10.16
CA LEU A 145 0.72 11.14 -9.92
C LEU A 145 -0.54 10.64 -10.66
N GLU A 146 -0.42 10.21 -11.93
CA GLU A 146 -1.55 9.61 -12.66
C GLU A 146 -2.10 8.39 -11.90
N ASP A 147 -1.21 7.53 -11.39
CA ASP A 147 -1.58 6.37 -10.59
C ASP A 147 -2.30 6.75 -9.29
N MET A 148 -1.83 7.79 -8.59
CA MET A 148 -2.48 8.30 -7.37
C MET A 148 -3.89 8.85 -7.63
N LEU A 149 -4.04 9.64 -8.69
CA LEU A 149 -5.30 10.28 -9.04
C LEU A 149 -6.32 9.25 -9.56
N THR A 150 -5.85 8.21 -10.25
CA THR A 150 -6.69 7.12 -10.73
C THR A 150 -7.10 6.16 -9.61
N GLY A 151 -6.23 5.93 -8.62
CA GLY A 151 -6.50 5.05 -7.48
C GLY A 151 -7.48 5.61 -6.42
N GLY A 152 -7.69 6.93 -6.40
CA GLY A 152 -8.57 7.61 -5.45
C GLY A 152 -8.05 7.65 -4.00
N VAL A 153 -8.83 8.25 -3.09
CA VAL A 153 -8.43 8.51 -1.69
C VAL A 153 -8.26 7.22 -0.85
N PHE A 154 -8.92 6.12 -1.24
CA PHE A 154 -8.93 4.85 -0.50
C PHE A 154 -8.41 3.64 -1.32
N GLY A 155 -7.87 3.85 -2.52
CA GLY A 155 -7.22 2.80 -3.30
C GLY A 155 -8.07 1.58 -3.69
N ASN A 156 -9.40 1.58 -3.55
CA ASN A 156 -10.24 0.38 -3.69
C ASN A 156 -11.74 0.64 -3.88
N THR A 157 -12.09 1.69 -4.63
CA THR A 157 -13.48 2.14 -4.79
C THR A 157 -14.29 1.18 -5.67
N THR A 158 -13.66 0.55 -6.68
CA THR A 158 -14.36 -0.34 -7.62
C THR A 158 -13.91 -1.82 -7.57
N GLN A 159 -14.79 -2.73 -8.00
CA GLN A 159 -14.47 -4.17 -8.11
C GLN A 159 -13.35 -4.44 -9.13
N THR A 160 -13.21 -3.57 -10.13
CA THR A 160 -12.14 -3.54 -11.14
C THR A 160 -10.80 -3.22 -10.49
N GLU A 161 -10.72 -2.13 -9.72
CA GLU A 161 -9.52 -1.74 -8.96
C GLU A 161 -9.07 -2.84 -8.00
N ARG A 162 -9.99 -3.44 -7.24
CA ARG A 162 -9.67 -4.53 -6.31
C ARG A 162 -9.05 -5.74 -7.00
N THR A 163 -9.54 -6.05 -8.20
CA THR A 163 -9.02 -7.15 -9.02
C THR A 163 -7.64 -6.79 -9.57
N ALA A 164 -7.47 -5.54 -10.01
CA ALA A 164 -6.20 -5.04 -10.51
C ALA A 164 -5.11 -5.01 -9.43
N CYS A 165 -5.43 -4.51 -8.22
CA CYS A 165 -4.56 -4.52 -7.05
C CYS A 165 -4.09 -5.94 -6.70
N SER A 166 -5.01 -6.91 -6.71
CA SER A 166 -4.68 -8.31 -6.43
C SER A 166 -3.68 -8.88 -7.44
N MET A 167 -3.82 -8.54 -8.72
CA MET A 167 -2.88 -8.94 -9.78
C MET A 167 -1.52 -8.28 -9.61
N THR A 168 -1.51 -6.96 -9.38
CA THR A 168 -0.29 -6.17 -9.18
C THR A 168 0.51 -6.65 -7.98
N PHE A 169 -0.15 -6.84 -6.83
CA PHE A 169 0.50 -7.32 -5.61
C PHE A 169 1.12 -8.71 -5.79
N ALA A 170 0.42 -9.62 -6.49
CA ALA A 170 0.94 -10.95 -6.76
C ALA A 170 2.13 -10.93 -7.74
N ALA A 171 2.26 -9.90 -8.58
CA ALA A 171 3.44 -9.67 -9.42
C ALA A 171 4.64 -9.25 -8.56
N VAL A 172 4.47 -8.25 -7.68
CA VAL A 172 5.49 -7.78 -6.72
C VAL A 172 6.02 -8.92 -5.85
N ASP A 173 5.13 -9.75 -5.29
CA ASP A 173 5.54 -10.86 -4.42
C ASP A 173 6.40 -11.92 -5.15
N SER A 174 6.31 -11.99 -6.48
CA SER A 174 7.00 -13.01 -7.28
C SER A 174 8.30 -12.56 -7.94
N ARG A 175 8.66 -11.27 -7.82
CA ARG A 175 9.92 -10.58 -8.16
C ARG A 175 10.65 -10.87 -9.49
N GLU A 176 10.24 -11.86 -10.29
CA GLU A 176 10.84 -12.19 -11.60
C GLU A 176 10.14 -13.38 -12.32
N LYS A 177 9.45 -14.27 -11.60
CA LYS A 177 8.78 -15.48 -12.19
C LYS A 177 7.31 -15.25 -12.58
N TYR A 178 6.95 -14.01 -12.90
CA TYR A 178 5.57 -13.65 -13.18
C TYR A 178 5.32 -13.47 -14.67
N SER A 179 4.42 -14.28 -15.24
CA SER A 179 3.84 -13.99 -16.55
C SER A 179 2.47 -13.37 -16.36
N THR A 180 2.05 -12.48 -17.27
CA THR A 180 0.69 -11.92 -17.27
C THR A 180 -0.37 -13.03 -17.18
N ALA A 181 -0.10 -14.20 -17.75
CA ALA A 181 -0.95 -15.38 -17.65
C ALA A 181 -1.06 -15.93 -16.22
N SER A 182 0.06 -16.04 -15.48
CA SER A 182 0.00 -16.48 -14.07
C SER A 182 -0.70 -15.45 -13.16
N ALA A 183 -0.63 -14.17 -13.52
CA ALA A 183 -1.39 -13.10 -12.87
C ALA A 183 -2.89 -13.27 -12.99
N VAL A 184 -3.33 -13.47 -14.22
CA VAL A 184 -4.74 -13.68 -14.56
C VAL A 184 -5.25 -14.96 -13.89
N VAL A 185 -4.45 -16.04 -13.89
CA VAL A 185 -4.82 -17.28 -13.18
C VAL A 185 -4.98 -17.04 -11.68
N ARG A 186 -4.07 -16.32 -11.00
CA ARG A 186 -4.21 -16.02 -9.57
C ARG A 186 -5.38 -15.08 -9.26
N ALA A 187 -5.74 -14.19 -10.17
CA ALA A 187 -6.90 -13.31 -10.01
C ALA A 187 -8.23 -14.07 -10.16
N ILE A 188 -8.29 -15.01 -11.11
CA ILE A 188 -9.46 -15.86 -11.37
C ILE A 188 -9.58 -16.96 -10.31
N PHE A 189 -8.45 -17.55 -9.91
CA PHE A 189 -8.34 -18.63 -8.93
C PHE A 189 -7.42 -18.21 -7.78
N PRO A 190 -7.88 -17.37 -6.83
CA PRO A 190 -7.07 -16.97 -5.69
C PRO A 190 -6.71 -18.16 -4.81
N THR A 191 -5.53 -18.11 -4.21
CA THR A 191 -5.02 -19.19 -3.36
C THR A 191 -5.83 -19.35 -2.08
N MET A 192 -5.75 -20.54 -1.47
CA MET A 192 -6.37 -20.82 -0.16
C MET A 192 -6.00 -19.79 0.91
N ARG A 193 -4.72 -19.38 0.93
CA ARG A 193 -4.21 -18.37 1.87
C ARG A 193 -5.00 -17.06 1.74
N PHE A 194 -5.14 -16.55 0.51
CA PHE A 194 -5.87 -15.32 0.23
C PHE A 194 -7.37 -15.46 0.54
N MET A 195 -7.99 -16.59 0.20
CA MET A 195 -9.44 -16.77 0.38
C MET A 195 -9.85 -16.90 1.85
N ARG A 196 -8.99 -17.44 2.71
CA ARG A 196 -9.24 -17.59 4.16
C ARG A 196 -9.37 -16.26 4.90
N GLU A 197 -8.72 -15.20 4.43
CA GLU A 197 -8.78 -13.88 5.07
C GLU A 197 -10.20 -13.30 5.09
N ARG A 198 -10.99 -13.56 4.05
CA ARG A 198 -12.37 -13.07 3.90
C ARG A 198 -13.44 -14.13 4.17
N ASN A 199 -13.04 -15.39 4.28
CA ASN A 199 -13.97 -16.51 4.44
C ASN A 199 -13.44 -17.44 5.54
N PRO A 200 -13.75 -17.15 6.82
CA PRO A 200 -13.28 -17.95 7.96
C PRO A 200 -13.66 -19.44 7.86
N GLU A 201 -14.79 -19.74 7.21
CA GLU A 201 -15.26 -21.11 6.93
C GLU A 201 -14.22 -21.97 6.18
N LEU A 202 -13.32 -21.36 5.40
CA LEU A 202 -12.24 -22.05 4.68
C LEU A 202 -11.07 -22.50 5.58
N VAL A 203 -11.04 -22.03 6.83
CA VAL A 203 -10.11 -22.53 7.84
C VAL A 203 -10.53 -23.94 8.27
N GLU A 204 -11.82 -24.13 8.57
CA GLU A 204 -12.38 -25.41 9.01
C GLU A 204 -12.69 -26.37 7.85
N LYS A 205 -13.14 -25.83 6.71
CA LYS A 205 -13.56 -26.62 5.54
C LYS A 205 -12.81 -26.22 4.28
N PRO A 206 -11.53 -26.59 4.14
CA PRO A 206 -10.70 -26.27 2.96
C PRO A 206 -11.31 -26.76 1.63
N TRP A 207 -12.03 -27.87 1.63
CA TRP A 207 -12.66 -28.43 0.43
C TRP A 207 -13.77 -27.54 -0.15
N LEU A 208 -14.23 -26.51 0.56
CA LEU A 208 -15.17 -25.52 0.02
C LEU A 208 -14.53 -24.51 -0.95
N LEU A 209 -13.20 -24.49 -1.09
CA LEU A 209 -12.50 -23.51 -1.93
C LEU A 209 -13.08 -23.38 -3.36
N PRO A 210 -13.38 -24.48 -4.09
CA PRO A 210 -14.00 -24.36 -5.42
C PRO A 210 -15.37 -23.69 -5.41
N ILE A 211 -16.17 -23.89 -4.35
CA ILE A 211 -17.48 -23.25 -4.19
C ILE A 211 -17.30 -21.73 -4.00
N PHE A 212 -16.31 -21.31 -3.23
CA PHE A 212 -16.02 -19.89 -3.05
C PHE A 212 -15.48 -19.22 -4.33
N TRP A 213 -14.72 -19.94 -5.17
CA TRP A 213 -14.38 -19.47 -6.52
C TRP A 213 -15.62 -19.26 -7.38
N MET A 214 -16.54 -20.24 -7.41
CA MET A 214 -17.81 -20.09 -8.16
C MET A 214 -18.64 -18.90 -7.66
N LYS A 215 -18.76 -18.70 -6.34
CA LYS A 215 -19.45 -17.54 -5.75
C LYS A 215 -18.80 -16.22 -6.22
N ARG A 216 -17.46 -16.17 -6.27
CA ARG A 216 -16.69 -15.00 -6.73
C ARG A 216 -16.94 -14.73 -8.21
N TRP A 217 -16.88 -15.75 -9.08
CA TRP A 217 -17.15 -15.60 -10.51
C TRP A 217 -18.58 -15.15 -10.77
N ARG A 218 -19.58 -15.72 -10.09
CA ARG A 218 -20.97 -15.31 -10.24
C ARG A 218 -21.17 -13.83 -9.89
N ARG A 219 -20.54 -13.36 -8.81
CA ARG A 219 -20.57 -11.94 -8.42
C ARG A 219 -19.92 -11.06 -9.47
N PHE A 220 -18.75 -11.46 -9.98
CA PHE A 220 -18.02 -10.75 -11.02
C PHE A 220 -18.80 -10.68 -12.34
N ILE A 221 -19.33 -11.80 -12.82
CA ILE A 221 -20.11 -11.88 -14.07
C ILE A 221 -21.35 -11.00 -13.98
N ARG A 222 -22.08 -11.06 -12.86
CA ARG A 222 -23.26 -10.21 -12.63
C ARG A 222 -22.89 -8.74 -12.69
N TYR A 223 -21.87 -8.33 -11.93
CA TYR A 223 -21.40 -6.95 -11.90
C TYR A 223 -20.87 -6.48 -13.27
N ASN A 224 -20.16 -7.35 -14.00
CA ASN A 224 -19.69 -7.04 -15.36
C ASN A 224 -20.86 -6.83 -16.33
N LYS A 225 -21.90 -7.66 -16.24
CA LYS A 225 -23.10 -7.52 -17.08
C LYS A 225 -23.86 -6.22 -16.77
N GLU A 226 -23.97 -5.87 -15.49
CA GLU A 226 -24.61 -4.62 -15.02
C GLU A 226 -23.84 -3.36 -15.48
N ASN A 227 -22.53 -3.46 -15.71
CA ASN A 227 -21.65 -2.35 -16.11
C ASN A 227 -21.14 -2.47 -17.56
N GLY A 228 -21.94 -3.01 -18.47
CA GLY A 228 -21.64 -2.97 -19.92
C GLY A 228 -20.62 -3.98 -20.44
N GLY A 229 -20.18 -4.94 -19.62
CA GLY A 229 -19.39 -6.11 -20.05
C GLY A 229 -17.88 -5.91 -20.21
N GLY A 230 -17.38 -4.69 -20.03
CA GLY A 230 -15.97 -4.31 -20.28
C GLY A 230 -15.01 -4.45 -19.09
N LEU A 231 -15.48 -4.76 -17.88
CA LEU A 231 -14.70 -4.64 -16.64
C LEU A 231 -13.46 -5.54 -16.61
N ALA A 232 -13.53 -6.74 -17.20
CA ALA A 232 -12.38 -7.64 -17.26
C ALA A 232 -11.23 -7.04 -18.08
N ARG A 233 -11.56 -6.47 -19.24
CA ARG A 233 -10.58 -5.83 -20.13
C ARG A 233 -9.99 -4.57 -19.49
N GLU A 234 -10.83 -3.79 -18.82
CA GLU A 234 -10.42 -2.60 -18.08
C GLU A 234 -9.48 -2.97 -16.92
N SER A 235 -9.84 -3.98 -16.11
CA SER A 235 -9.00 -4.47 -15.01
C SER A 235 -7.62 -4.90 -15.49
N ILE A 236 -7.56 -5.65 -16.60
CA ILE A 236 -6.29 -6.10 -17.19
C ILE A 236 -5.45 -4.90 -17.64
N ARG A 237 -6.06 -3.93 -18.32
CA ARG A 237 -5.35 -2.72 -18.78
C ARG A 237 -4.80 -1.91 -17.61
N THR A 238 -5.59 -1.71 -16.55
CA THR A 238 -5.15 -1.01 -15.33
C THR A 238 -4.02 -1.76 -14.64
N SER A 239 -4.11 -3.10 -14.53
CA SER A 239 -3.01 -3.91 -14.00
C SER A 239 -1.74 -3.81 -14.84
N GLN A 240 -1.84 -3.82 -16.16
CA GLN A 240 -0.69 -3.71 -17.06
C GLN A 240 0.04 -2.37 -16.86
N LYS A 241 -0.70 -1.25 -16.88
CA LYS A 241 -0.15 0.07 -16.57
C LYS A 241 0.59 0.07 -15.23
N ARG A 242 -0.01 -0.55 -14.19
CA ARG A 242 0.61 -0.56 -12.87
C ARG A 242 1.82 -1.48 -12.77
N ILE A 243 1.83 -2.59 -13.49
CA ILE A 243 3.02 -3.46 -13.60
C ILE A 243 4.15 -2.70 -14.30
N GLU A 244 3.86 -1.96 -15.38
CA GLU A 244 4.85 -1.12 -16.05
C GLU A 244 5.40 -0.03 -15.13
N LEU A 245 4.55 0.61 -14.33
CA LEU A 245 4.97 1.59 -13.33
C LEU A 245 5.91 0.95 -12.29
N LEU A 246 5.55 -0.21 -11.74
CA LEU A 246 6.39 -0.91 -10.75
C LEU A 246 7.75 -1.35 -11.31
N LYS A 247 7.80 -1.72 -12.60
CA LYS A 247 9.07 -1.98 -13.31
C LYS A 247 9.95 -0.72 -13.38
N LYS A 248 9.37 0.47 -13.62
CA LYS A 248 10.12 1.74 -13.60
C LYS A 248 10.77 1.99 -12.22
N TYR A 249 10.18 1.49 -11.14
CA TYR A 249 10.75 1.56 -9.79
C TYR A 249 11.67 0.39 -9.44
N GLY A 250 11.87 -0.60 -10.33
CA GLY A 250 12.75 -1.75 -10.08
C GLY A 250 12.16 -2.81 -9.15
N LEU A 251 10.84 -2.77 -8.89
CA LEU A 251 10.20 -3.65 -7.89
C LEU A 251 9.76 -5.00 -8.46
N ILE A 252 9.76 -5.14 -9.79
CA ILE A 252 9.37 -6.32 -10.59
C ILE A 252 10.25 -6.39 -11.84
#